data_AF-A0A9E3GF28-F1
#
_entry.id   AF-A0A9E3GF28-F1
#
_cell.length_a   1.000
_cell.length_b   1.000
_cell.length_c   1.000
_cell.angle_alpha   90.00
_cell.angle_beta   90.00
_cell.angle_gamma   90.00
#
_symmetry.space_group_name_H-M   'P 1'
#
loop_
_entity.id
_entity.type
_entity.pdbx_description
1 polymer ?
#
loop_
_entity_poly.entity_id
_entity_poly.type
_entity_poly.pdbx_seq_one_letter_code
_entity_poly.pdbx_strand_id
1 'polypeptide(L)' 'QHIVDGALRRAVVGSPAEAAEQLTALADRFGVDEVMVHPVASAHRGTRAATAPARVATLELLAKELF' A
#
# COMPACT_ATOMS: atom_id res chain seq x y z
N GLN A 1 -3.04 2.32 -22.77
CA GLN A 1 -3.71 2.86 -21.57
C GLN A 1 -4.44 1.77 -20.77
N HIS A 2 -5.24 0.90 -21.40
CA HIS A 2 -5.97 -0.20 -20.74
C HIS A 2 -5.19 -1.08 -19.72
N ILE A 3 -3.89 -1.33 -19.93
CA ILE A 3 -3.06 -2.12 -19.00
C ILE A 3 -2.87 -1.39 -17.66
N VAL A 4 -2.60 -0.09 -17.68
CA VAL A 4 -2.39 0.73 -16.47
C VAL A 4 -3.70 0.87 -15.70
N ASP A 5 -4.80 1.15 -16.41
CA ASP A 5 -6.12 1.28 -15.79
C ASP A 5 -6.57 -0.03 -15.13
N GLY A 6 -6.24 -1.16 -15.75
CA GLY A 6 -6.50 -2.47 -15.20
C GLY A 6 -5.66 -2.80 -13.96
N ALA A 7 -4.47 -2.25 -13.83
CA ALA A 7 -3.64 -2.41 -12.64
C ALA A 7 -4.14 -1.51 -11.50
N LEU A 8 -4.47 -0.25 -11.80
CA LEU A 8 -4.98 0.71 -10.82
C LEU A 8 -6.30 0.27 -10.19
N ARG A 9 -7.22 -0.33 -10.95
CA ARG A 9 -8.48 -0.88 -10.39
C ARG A 9 -8.30 -1.97 -9.33
N ARG A 10 -7.12 -2.59 -9.26
CA ARG A 10 -6.80 -3.67 -8.31
C ARG A 10 -5.80 -3.23 -7.25
N ALA A 11 -5.24 -2.03 -7.37
CA ALA A 11 -4.25 -1.51 -6.45
C ALA A 11 -4.93 -0.77 -5.31
N VAL A 12 -4.41 -0.95 -4.09
CA VAL A 12 -4.75 -0.11 -2.95
C VAL A 12 -3.98 1.20 -3.08
N VAL A 13 -4.68 2.30 -3.31
CA VAL A 13 -4.10 3.64 -3.51
C VAL A 13 -4.98 4.67 -2.83
N GLY A 14 -4.36 5.61 -2.10
CA GLY A 14 -5.04 6.68 -1.39
C GLY A 14 -4.18 7.25 -0.27
N SER A 15 -4.82 8.04 0.59
CA SER A 15 -4.34 8.40 1.92
C SER A 15 -4.24 7.17 2.84
N PRO A 16 -3.58 7.27 4.01
CA PRO A 16 -3.47 6.16 4.94
C PRO A 16 -4.83 5.57 5.37
N ALA A 17 -5.79 6.43 5.72
CA ALA A 17 -7.13 6.00 6.13
C ALA A 17 -7.87 5.28 5.00
N GLU A 18 -7.87 5.85 3.79
CA GLU A 18 -8.48 5.21 2.61
C GLU A 18 -7.83 3.86 2.27
N ALA A 19 -6.52 3.73 2.48
CA ALA A 19 -5.80 2.47 2.25
C ALA A 19 -6.17 1.42 3.30
N ALA A 20 -6.33 1.80 4.57
CA ALA A 20 -6.78 0.90 5.63
C ALA A 20 -8.20 0.37 5.34
N GLU A 21 -9.13 1.25 4.97
CA GLU A 21 -10.50 0.87 4.59
C GLU A 21 -10.51 -0.10 3.40
N GLN A 22 -9.72 0.18 2.35
CA GLN A 22 -9.62 -0.70 1.18
C GLN A 22 -9.04 -2.07 1.54
N LEU A 23 -8.06 -2.15 2.44
CA LEU A 23 -7.48 -3.42 2.89
C LEU A 23 -8.48 -4.25 3.70
N THR A 24 -9.23 -3.62 4.62
CA THR A 24 -10.31 -4.29 5.36
C THR A 24 -11.38 -4.82 4.41
N ALA A 25 -11.83 -3.99 3.45
CA ALA A 25 -12.80 -4.42 2.44
C ALA A 25 -12.27 -5.56 1.55
N LEU A 26 -10.96 -5.58 1.27
CA LEU A 26 -10.32 -6.67 0.53
C LEU A 26 -10.29 -7.96 1.34
N ALA A 27 -9.95 -7.88 2.62
CA ALA A 27 -9.96 -9.03 3.54
C ALA A 27 -11.37 -9.64 3.63
N ASP A 28 -12.38 -8.80 3.86
CA ASP A 28 -13.79 -9.21 3.93
C ASP A 28 -14.26 -9.86 2.62
N ARG A 29 -13.89 -9.29 1.48
CA ARG A 29 -14.27 -9.81 0.15
C ARG A 29 -13.75 -11.22 -0.08
N PHE A 30 -12.57 -11.55 0.44
CA PHE A 30 -11.95 -12.85 0.27
C PHE A 30 -12.11 -13.77 1.50
N GLY A 31 -12.68 -13.27 2.60
CA GLY A 31 -12.86 -14.01 3.84
C GLY A 31 -11.54 -14.47 4.47
N VAL A 32 -10.53 -13.60 4.48
CA VAL A 32 -9.19 -13.90 5.02
C VAL A 32 -8.92 -13.09 6.29
N ASP A 33 -8.26 -13.72 7.26
CA ASP A 33 -7.86 -13.07 8.51
C ASP A 33 -6.58 -12.24 8.38
N GLU A 34 -5.77 -12.51 7.35
CA GLU A 34 -4.48 -11.85 7.12
C GLU A 34 -4.35 -11.35 5.68
N VAL A 35 -3.84 -10.13 5.53
CA VAL A 35 -3.52 -9.52 4.23
C VAL A 35 -2.05 -9.14 4.18
N MET A 36 -1.31 -9.74 3.24
CA MET A 36 0.10 -9.42 3.00
C MET A 36 0.23 -8.15 2.16
N VAL A 37 0.98 -7.15 2.65
CA VAL A 37 1.16 -5.85 1.98
C VAL A 37 2.57 -5.72 1.39
N HIS A 38 2.65 -5.34 0.12
CA HIS A 38 3.91 -4.96 -0.55
C HIS A 38 3.82 -3.48 -1.00
N PRO A 39 4.37 -2.52 -0.25
CA PRO A 39 4.32 -1.12 -0.62
C PRO A 39 5.22 -0.84 -1.83
N VAL A 40 4.66 -0.21 -2.86
CA VAL A 40 5.39 0.22 -4.06
C VAL A 40 5.71 1.70 -3.95
N ALA A 41 6.99 2.04 -3.80
CA ALA A 41 7.47 3.41 -3.80
C ALA A 41 8.85 3.51 -4.45
N SER A 42 9.01 4.48 -5.35
CA SER A 42 10.28 4.76 -6.02
C SER A 42 11.26 5.47 -5.07
N ALA A 43 12.56 5.29 -5.30
CA ALA A 43 13.58 6.04 -4.59
C ALA A 43 13.70 7.47 -5.14
N HIS A 44 13.91 8.44 -4.24
CA HIS A 44 14.27 9.80 -4.64
C HIS A 44 15.79 9.93 -4.81
N ARG A 45 16.23 10.94 -5.57
CA ARG A 45 17.65 11.26 -5.75
C ARG A 45 18.33 11.45 -4.39
N GLY A 46 19.48 10.79 -4.19
CA GLY A 46 20.24 10.86 -2.94
C GLY A 46 19.83 9.82 -1.88
N THR A 47 18.79 9.01 -2.11
CA THR A 47 18.44 7.89 -1.23
C THR A 47 19.58 6.85 -1.23
N ARG A 48 20.00 6.39 -0.04
CA ARG A 48 20.98 5.31 0.08
C ARG A 48 20.46 4.03 -0.57
N ALA A 49 21.26 3.39 -1.43
CA ALA A 49 20.83 2.23 -2.20
C ALA A 49 20.32 1.05 -1.35
N ALA A 50 20.86 0.89 -0.14
CA ALA A 50 20.44 -0.14 0.81
C ALA A 50 19.34 0.33 1.80
N THR A 51 18.55 1.35 1.46
CA THR A 51 17.34 1.75 2.21
C THR A 51 16.11 1.84 1.34
N ALA A 52 14.96 1.91 2.01
CA ALA A 52 13.65 2.06 1.41
C ALA A 52 12.76 3.03 2.19
N PRO A 53 13.20 4.27 2.46
CA PRO A 53 12.55 5.16 3.43
C PRO A 53 11.08 5.42 3.08
N ALA A 54 10.75 5.60 1.79
CA ALA A 54 9.37 5.80 1.37
C ALA A 54 8.48 4.57 1.68
N ARG A 55 8.98 3.35 1.44
CA ARG A 55 8.25 2.12 1.75
C ARG A 55 8.05 1.93 3.25
N VAL A 56 9.07 2.27 4.05
CA VAL A 56 8.99 2.25 5.52
C VAL A 56 7.93 3.25 5.99
N ALA A 57 8.00 4.50 5.54
CA ALA A 57 7.02 5.53 5.91
C ALA A 57 5.59 5.17 5.51
N THR A 58 5.39 4.55 4.33
CA THR A 58 4.07 4.03 3.93
C THR A 58 3.53 3.02 4.92
N LEU A 59 4.36 2.06 5.37
CA LEU A 59 3.94 1.05 6.36
C LEU A 59 3.69 1.66 7.73
N GLU A 60 4.53 2.60 8.18
CA GLU A 60 4.34 3.31 9.45
C GLU A 60 3.05 4.13 9.48
N LEU A 61 2.71 4.80 8.37
CA LEU A 61 1.47 5.57 8.26
C LEU A 61 0.25 4.65 8.21
N LEU A 62 0.31 3.57 7.43
CA LEU A 62 -0.77 2.59 7.37
C LEU A 62 -1.00 1.93 8.75
N ALA A 63 0.07 1.58 9.46
CA ALA A 63 -0.04 0.96 10.77
C ALA A 63 -0.79 1.84 11.79
N LYS A 64 -0.62 3.17 11.74
CA LYS A 64 -1.34 4.11 12.63
C LYS A 64 -2.85 4.16 12.41
N GLU A 65 -3.33 3.72 11.25
CA GLU A 65 -4.77 3.65 10.94
C GLU A 65 -5.36 2.28 11.30
N LEU A 66 -4.51 1.27 11.53
CA LEU A 66 -4.91 -0.10 11.85
C LEU A 66 -4.75 -0.44 13.34
N PHE A 67 -3.89 0.29 14.07
CA PHE A 67 -3.54 0.07 15.49
C PHE A 67 -3.46 1.38 16.26
#